data_AF-A0A353TAX9-F1
#
_entry.id   AF-A0A353TAX9-F1
#
_cell.length_a   1.000
_cell.length_b   1.000
_cell.length_c   1.000
_cell.angle_alpha   90.00
_cell.angle_beta   90.00
_cell.angle_gamma   90.00
#
_symmetry.space_group_name_H-M   'P 1'
#
loop_
_entity.id
_entity.type
_entity.pdbx_description
1 polymer ?
#
loop_
_entity_poly.entity_id
_entity_poly.type
_entity_poly.pdbx_seq_one_letter_code
_entity_poly.pdbx_strand_id
1 'polypeptide(L)'
;MAEEIKKQEQLLETTDCLEAIGTLKSGKNLFFFIIFLCLLILQAIFWLMPTKYVVRPGEESQKDIAPIAAMIMKLSAVVNANEPEIKIETKSDKIEKAAEAILADANSVAPAAATADPNAVKEIGLPQIKIPFAHLAWTIRFCNYILAVSSVIYSLTLLFGMKVSLVGRLGGISHITKAVFMSFVMVVLILPWQLLFKGVIAGVIYTPAELLAAWESFDNASVVSNAMMFLRFSVLWLVAMLILLWTQIKSMRWSKNTLKRLGIAG
;
A
#
# COMPACT_ATOMS: atom_id res chain seq x y z
N MET A 1 56.39 21.67 25.36
CA MET A 1 55.79 22.36 24.20
C MET A 1 55.15 21.39 23.21
N ALA A 2 55.87 20.38 22.71
CA ALA A 2 55.30 19.39 21.77
C ALA A 2 54.10 18.57 22.32
N GLU A 3 54.07 18.29 23.62
CA GLU A 3 52.97 17.55 24.25
C GLU A 3 51.68 18.38 24.38
N GLU A 4 51.80 19.68 24.66
CA GLU A 4 50.66 20.59 24.77
C GLU A 4 50.02 20.85 23.40
N ILE A 5 50.83 20.95 22.33
CA ILE A 5 50.33 21.06 20.95
C ILE A 5 49.49 19.82 20.58
N LYS A 6 49.98 18.61 20.90
CA LYS A 6 49.23 17.36 20.66
C LYS A 6 47.90 17.31 21.41
N LYS A 7 47.86 17.81 22.66
CA LYS A 7 46.61 17.87 23.43
C LYS A 7 45.62 18.85 22.80
N GLN A 8 46.08 20.01 22.35
CA GLN A 8 45.23 21.00 21.67
C GLN A 8 44.67 20.45 20.35
N GLU A 9 45.50 19.80 19.53
CA GLU A 9 45.05 19.13 18.30
C GLU A 9 44.00 18.07 18.59
N GLN A 10 44.21 17.23 19.61
CA GLN A 10 43.26 16.20 20.00
C GLN A 10 41.91 16.79 20.48
N LEU A 11 41.93 17.92 21.19
CA LEU A 11 40.71 18.61 21.63
C LEU A 11 39.95 19.21 20.44
N LEU A 12 40.66 19.77 19.47
CA LEU A 12 40.09 20.33 18.24
C LEU A 12 39.45 19.22 17.40
N GLU A 13 40.16 18.12 17.14
CA GLU A 13 39.63 16.94 16.44
C GLU A 13 38.40 16.35 17.12
N THR A 14 38.41 16.30 18.46
CA THR A 14 37.26 15.81 19.23
C THR A 14 36.07 16.75 19.04
N THR A 15 36.28 18.06 19.06
CA THR A 15 35.22 19.07 18.90
C THR A 15 34.54 18.95 17.53
N ASP A 16 35.32 18.85 16.46
CA ASP A 16 34.80 18.68 15.09
C ASP A 16 34.00 17.38 14.95
N CYS A 17 34.49 16.30 15.56
CA CYS A 17 33.76 15.02 15.58
C CYS A 17 32.40 15.12 16.31
N LEU A 18 32.28 15.97 17.34
CA LEU A 18 31.03 16.16 18.06
C LEU A 18 30.01 16.96 17.25
N GLU A 19 30.45 18.01 16.58
CA GLU A 19 29.59 18.79 15.70
C GLU A 19 29.06 17.92 14.55
N ALA A 20 29.95 17.10 13.96
CA ALA A 20 29.57 16.11 12.95
C ALA A 20 28.55 15.09 13.49
N ILE A 21 28.67 14.64 14.74
CA ILE A 21 27.68 13.74 15.34
C ILE A 21 26.34 14.42 15.59
N GLY A 22 26.36 15.70 15.97
CA GLY A 22 25.15 16.50 16.14
C GLY A 22 24.33 16.57 14.84
N THR A 23 24.99 16.89 13.73
CA THR A 23 24.35 16.96 12.40
C THR A 23 23.85 15.59 11.94
N LEU A 24 24.66 14.54 12.10
CA LEU A 24 24.27 13.16 11.76
C LEU A 24 23.08 12.65 12.60
N LYS A 25 22.98 13.08 13.86
CA LYS A 25 21.87 12.71 14.75
C LYS A 25 20.54 13.34 14.31
N SER A 26 20.58 14.60 13.87
CA SER A 26 19.40 15.26 13.31
C SER A 26 18.98 14.57 12.00
N GLY A 27 19.93 14.38 11.08
CA GLY A 27 19.68 13.74 9.78
C GLY A 27 19.10 12.33 9.90
N LYS A 28 19.68 11.46 10.73
CA LYS A 28 19.17 10.09 10.90
C LYS A 28 17.76 10.06 11.47
N ASN A 29 17.41 10.99 12.37
CA ASN A 29 16.08 11.04 12.97
C ASN A 29 15.04 11.46 11.93
N LEU A 30 15.37 12.44 11.09
CA LEU A 30 14.51 12.85 9.97
C LEU A 30 14.21 11.68 9.03
N PHE A 31 15.25 10.97 8.54
CA PHE A 31 15.05 9.84 7.65
C PHE A 31 14.32 8.68 8.33
N PHE A 32 14.56 8.42 9.61
CA PHE A 32 13.78 7.46 10.38
C PHE A 32 12.29 7.81 10.37
N PHE A 33 11.92 9.06 10.62
CA PHE A 33 10.52 9.49 10.60
C PHE A 33 9.89 9.37 9.23
N ILE A 34 10.61 9.73 8.17
CA ILE A 34 10.14 9.59 6.78
C ILE A 34 9.85 8.12 6.47
N ILE A 35 10.80 7.22 6.74
CA ILE A 35 10.63 5.76 6.52
C ILE A 35 9.45 5.23 7.32
N PHE A 36 9.38 5.58 8.61
CA PHE A 36 8.30 5.16 9.50
C PHE A 36 6.94 5.61 9.00
N LEU A 37 6.81 6.87 8.57
CA LEU A 37 5.57 7.41 8.02
C LEU A 37 5.19 6.71 6.71
N CYS A 38 6.13 6.50 5.79
CA CYS A 38 5.87 5.77 4.55
C CYS A 38 5.39 4.35 4.82
N LEU A 39 5.99 3.63 5.78
CA LEU A 39 5.54 2.30 6.18
C LEU A 39 4.13 2.33 6.75
N LEU A 40 3.79 3.32 7.59
CA LEU A 40 2.43 3.45 8.12
C LEU A 40 1.41 3.75 7.03
N ILE A 41 1.73 4.64 6.08
CA ILE A 41 0.85 4.97 4.96
C ILE A 41 0.60 3.73 4.10
N LEU A 42 1.64 2.98 3.74
CA LEU A 42 1.47 1.74 2.97
C LEU A 42 0.58 0.73 3.71
N GLN A 43 0.79 0.53 5.00
CA GLN A 43 -0.06 -0.37 5.78
C GLN A 43 -1.51 0.12 5.87
N ALA A 44 -1.73 1.42 6.04
CA ALA A 44 -3.07 2.01 6.04
C ALA A 44 -3.77 1.80 4.70
N ILE A 45 -3.05 1.95 3.58
CA ILE A 45 -3.56 1.69 2.23
C ILE A 45 -3.96 0.21 2.07
N PHE A 46 -3.14 -0.73 2.56
CA PHE A 46 -3.48 -2.15 2.53
C PHE A 46 -4.81 -2.44 3.24
N TRP A 47 -5.03 -1.86 4.43
CA TRP A 47 -6.29 -2.01 5.18
C TRP A 47 -7.47 -1.22 4.61
N LEU A 48 -7.21 -0.21 3.78
CA LEU A 48 -8.25 0.57 3.11
C LEU A 48 -8.88 -0.19 1.93
N MET A 49 -8.14 -1.10 1.28
CA MET A 49 -8.62 -1.89 0.14
C MET A 49 -9.91 -2.69 0.36
N PRO A 50 -10.13 -3.40 1.49
CA PRO A 50 -11.39 -4.12 1.73
C PRO A 50 -12.57 -3.18 2.03
N THR A 51 -12.34 -1.89 2.24
CA THR A 51 -13.42 -0.95 2.53
C THR A 51 -14.15 -0.52 1.27
N LYS A 52 -15.45 -0.17 1.40
CA LYS A 52 -16.27 0.37 0.29
C LYS A 52 -15.86 1.78 -0.17
N TYR A 53 -14.77 2.33 0.37
CA TYR A 53 -14.30 3.68 0.08
C TYR A 53 -13.40 3.77 -1.16
N VAL A 54 -12.87 2.64 -1.65
CA VAL A 54 -11.98 2.59 -2.82
C VAL A 54 -12.76 2.11 -4.04
N VAL A 55 -12.83 2.96 -5.07
CA VAL A 55 -13.46 2.60 -6.34
C VAL A 55 -12.48 1.75 -7.15
N ARG A 56 -12.82 0.49 -7.42
CA ARG A 56 -11.95 -0.41 -8.19
C ARG A 56 -12.00 -0.07 -9.69
N PRO A 57 -10.87 -0.14 -10.40
CA PRO A 57 -10.85 0.03 -11.86
C PRO A 57 -11.71 -1.08 -12.49
N GLY A 58 -12.84 -0.69 -13.09
CA GLY A 58 -13.86 -1.59 -13.63
C GLY A 58 -15.28 -1.27 -13.16
N GLU A 59 -15.43 -0.66 -11.98
CA GLU A 59 -16.73 -0.30 -11.41
C GLU A 59 -17.28 1.04 -11.99
N GLU A 60 -16.39 1.96 -12.37
CA GLU A 60 -16.78 3.21 -13.06
C GLU A 60 -17.22 2.97 -14.51
N SER A 61 -16.62 2.00 -15.20
CA SER A 61 -16.91 1.75 -16.62
C SER A 61 -18.33 1.22 -16.82
N GLN A 62 -18.92 0.54 -15.84
CA GLN A 62 -20.27 -0.01 -15.99
C GLN A 62 -21.39 1.05 -15.92
N LYS A 63 -21.15 2.20 -15.26
CA LYS A 63 -22.13 3.30 -15.23
C LYS A 63 -22.21 4.07 -16.54
N ASP A 64 -21.10 4.15 -17.28
CA ASP A 64 -21.06 4.83 -18.58
C ASP A 64 -21.36 3.89 -19.76
N ILE A 65 -21.20 2.57 -19.59
CA ILE A 65 -21.57 1.59 -20.62
C ILE A 65 -23.04 1.14 -20.49
N ALA A 66 -23.68 1.22 -19.32
CA ALA A 66 -25.11 0.91 -19.17
C ALA A 66 -26.03 1.70 -20.14
N PRO A 67 -25.86 3.03 -20.34
CA PRO A 67 -26.66 3.76 -21.33
C PRO A 67 -26.29 3.39 -22.77
N ILE A 68 -25.04 3.05 -23.07
CA ILE A 68 -24.58 2.65 -24.42
C ILE A 68 -25.08 1.24 -24.76
N ALA A 69 -25.05 0.30 -23.82
CA ALA A 69 -25.60 -1.04 -23.98
C ALA A 69 -27.13 -1.01 -24.12
N ALA A 70 -27.82 -0.15 -23.36
CA ALA A 70 -29.25 0.10 -23.53
C ALA A 70 -29.59 0.78 -24.86
N MET A 71 -28.72 1.66 -25.36
CA MET A 71 -28.87 2.30 -26.67
C MET A 71 -28.61 1.31 -27.81
N ILE A 72 -27.64 0.40 -27.69
CA ILE A 72 -27.36 -0.68 -28.65
C ILE A 72 -28.51 -1.71 -28.67
N MET A 73 -29.08 -2.07 -27.51
CA MET A 73 -30.28 -2.93 -27.45
C MET A 73 -31.51 -2.24 -28.07
N LYS A 74 -31.67 -0.93 -27.89
CA LYS A 74 -32.74 -0.18 -28.56
C LYS A 74 -32.51 -0.06 -30.07
N LEU A 75 -31.27 0.10 -30.52
CA LEU A 75 -30.93 0.13 -31.94
C LEU A 75 -31.16 -1.23 -32.60
N SER A 76 -30.80 -2.33 -31.95
CA SER A 76 -31.02 -3.68 -32.49
C SER A 76 -32.51 -4.07 -32.52
N ALA A 77 -33.32 -3.58 -31.58
CA ALA A 77 -34.77 -3.73 -31.63
C ALA A 77 -35.43 -2.91 -32.76
N VAL A 78 -34.87 -1.75 -33.12
CA VAL A 78 -35.36 -0.92 -34.23
C VAL A 78 -34.89 -1.45 -35.59
N VAL A 79 -33.68 -2.03 -35.67
CA VAL A 79 -33.16 -2.66 -36.89
C VAL A 79 -33.94 -3.93 -37.26
N ASN A 80 -34.44 -4.68 -36.28
CA ASN A 80 -35.34 -5.82 -36.53
C ASN A 80 -36.79 -5.42 -36.88
N ALA A 81 -37.14 -4.12 -36.84
CA ALA A 81 -38.47 -3.63 -37.15
C ALA A 81 -38.57 -2.95 -38.52
N ASN A 82 -37.46 -2.74 -39.23
CA ASN A 82 -37.45 -2.06 -40.53
C ASN A 82 -36.46 -2.73 -41.49
N GLU A 83 -36.90 -3.81 -42.12
CA GLU A 83 -36.35 -4.24 -43.41
C GLU A 83 -37.47 -4.12 -44.46
N PRO A 84 -37.29 -3.33 -45.54
CA PRO A 84 -38.26 -3.25 -46.62
C PRO A 84 -38.16 -4.48 -47.54
N GLU A 85 -39.24 -5.25 -47.61
CA GLU A 85 -39.42 -6.32 -48.59
C GLU A 85 -39.42 -5.78 -50.02
N ILE A 86 -38.53 -6.29 -50.87
CA ILE A 86 -38.76 -6.35 -52.32
C ILE A 86 -39.57 -7.62 -52.60
N LYS A 87 -40.85 -7.41 -52.92
CA LYS A 87 -41.89 -8.34 -53.40
C LYS A 87 -41.40 -9.45 -54.34
N ILE A 88 -41.91 -10.67 -54.11
CA ILE A 88 -42.57 -11.49 -55.14
C ILE A 88 -43.82 -12.17 -54.53
N GLU A 89 -44.98 -11.87 -55.10
CA GLU A 89 -46.32 -12.41 -54.79
C GLU A 89 -46.38 -13.94 -55.00
N THR A 90 -47.14 -14.74 -54.23
CA THR A 90 -48.58 -14.99 -54.51
C THR A 90 -49.29 -15.78 -53.40
N LYS A 91 -50.59 -15.46 -53.22
CA LYS A 91 -51.73 -16.27 -52.70
C LYS A 91 -51.98 -16.32 -51.19
N SER A 92 -52.69 -15.28 -50.74
CA SER A 92 -54.00 -15.32 -50.05
C SER A 92 -54.48 -16.68 -49.53
N ASP A 93 -54.50 -16.81 -48.20
CA ASP A 93 -55.69 -17.08 -47.38
C ASP A 93 -55.25 -17.71 -46.04
N LYS A 94 -55.86 -17.25 -44.94
CA LYS A 94 -55.77 -17.77 -43.55
C LYS A 94 -54.88 -17.00 -42.55
N ILE A 95 -55.07 -15.68 -42.47
CA ILE A 95 -54.70 -14.89 -41.28
C ILE A 95 -55.82 -14.90 -40.20
N GLU A 96 -57.01 -15.46 -40.45
CA GLU A 96 -58.16 -15.12 -39.60
C GLU A 96 -58.66 -16.19 -38.60
N LYS A 97 -57.95 -17.30 -38.33
CA LYS A 97 -58.45 -18.35 -37.42
C LYS A 97 -57.39 -19.15 -36.66
N ALA A 98 -56.54 -18.50 -35.88
CA ALA A 98 -55.72 -19.22 -34.89
C ALA A 98 -55.36 -18.40 -33.62
N ALA A 99 -55.87 -17.17 -33.51
CA ALA A 99 -55.76 -16.34 -32.31
C ALA A 99 -57.15 -16.16 -31.72
N GLU A 100 -57.65 -17.20 -31.04
CA GLU A 100 -58.51 -17.13 -29.86
C GLU A 100 -59.14 -18.50 -29.59
N ALA A 101 -59.07 -18.90 -28.32
CA ALA A 101 -59.58 -20.15 -27.75
C ALA A 101 -58.73 -21.37 -28.19
N ILE A 102 -57.94 -21.99 -27.32
CA ILE A 102 -58.37 -22.76 -26.15
C ILE A 102 -57.06 -23.12 -25.39
N LEU A 103 -57.12 -23.19 -24.04
CA LEU A 103 -56.11 -23.67 -23.07
C LEU A 103 -55.10 -22.58 -22.60
N ALA A 104 -55.00 -22.17 -21.35
CA ALA A 104 -55.35 -22.76 -20.05
C ALA A 104 -55.68 -21.63 -19.07
N ASP A 105 -56.84 -21.62 -18.41
CA ASP A 105 -57.17 -22.35 -17.18
C ASP A 105 -56.28 -22.03 -15.96
N ALA A 106 -56.98 -21.51 -14.95
CA ALA A 106 -56.75 -21.45 -13.51
C ALA A 106 -55.33 -21.70 -12.95
N ASN A 107 -54.81 -20.76 -12.14
CA ASN A 107 -55.24 -20.67 -10.74
C ASN A 107 -54.66 -19.45 -10.00
N SER A 108 -55.53 -18.85 -9.21
CA SER A 108 -55.32 -17.79 -8.23
C SER A 108 -54.50 -18.23 -7.01
N VAL A 109 -53.57 -17.39 -6.53
CA VAL A 109 -53.27 -17.20 -5.09
C VAL A 109 -52.79 -15.77 -4.84
N ALA A 110 -53.57 -14.99 -4.09
CA ALA A 110 -53.09 -13.98 -3.13
C ALA A 110 -53.24 -14.63 -1.72
N PRO A 111 -52.62 -14.16 -0.61
CA PRO A 111 -52.11 -12.82 -0.32
C PRO A 111 -50.78 -12.79 0.50
N ALA A 112 -50.35 -11.58 0.89
CA ALA A 112 -49.86 -11.22 2.24
C ALA A 112 -48.66 -10.26 2.19
N ALA A 113 -48.95 -9.02 2.55
CA ALA A 113 -47.98 -8.07 3.08
C ALA A 113 -47.28 -8.69 4.30
N ALA A 114 -45.96 -8.74 4.27
CA ALA A 114 -45.11 -9.06 5.42
C ALA A 114 -44.05 -7.96 5.57
N THR A 115 -44.37 -7.02 6.47
CA THR A 115 -43.47 -6.43 7.47
C THR A 115 -42.08 -5.97 7.01
N ALA A 116 -41.99 -4.65 6.80
CA ALA A 116 -40.76 -3.91 6.94
C ALA A 116 -40.16 -4.15 8.34
N ASP A 117 -38.89 -4.54 8.37
CA ASP A 117 -38.10 -4.77 9.56
C ASP A 117 -37.80 -3.41 10.26
N PRO A 118 -38.26 -3.15 11.51
CA PRO A 118 -38.04 -1.88 12.18
C PRO A 118 -36.62 -1.72 12.76
N ASN A 119 -35.71 -2.67 12.52
CA ASN A 119 -34.33 -2.64 13.02
C ASN A 119 -33.27 -2.33 11.94
N ALA A 120 -33.66 -1.67 10.85
CA ALA A 120 -32.67 -1.02 9.98
C ALA A 120 -32.00 0.13 10.74
N VAL A 121 -30.93 -0.20 11.47
CA VAL A 121 -29.99 0.77 12.03
C VAL A 121 -29.55 1.64 10.86
N LYS A 122 -30.06 2.88 10.87
CA LYS A 122 -29.69 3.93 9.95
C LYS A 122 -28.20 4.18 10.16
N GLU A 123 -27.36 3.50 9.37
CA GLU A 123 -25.92 3.74 9.37
C GLU A 123 -25.74 5.25 9.23
N ILE A 124 -25.12 5.84 10.25
CA ILE A 124 -24.81 7.26 10.29
C ILE A 124 -23.87 7.48 9.10
N GLY A 125 -24.44 8.01 8.01
CA GLY A 125 -23.77 8.27 6.76
C GLY A 125 -22.70 9.33 6.95
N LEU A 126 -21.54 8.91 7.46
CA LEU A 126 -20.30 9.62 7.28
C LEU A 126 -20.13 9.86 5.77
N PRO A 127 -19.75 11.07 5.33
CA PRO A 127 -19.62 11.39 3.92
C PRO A 127 -18.75 10.34 3.24
N GLN A 128 -19.32 9.63 2.28
CA GLN A 128 -18.65 8.57 1.54
C GLN A 128 -17.63 9.22 0.59
N ILE A 129 -16.47 9.59 1.12
CA ILE A 129 -15.34 10.05 0.30
C ILE A 129 -14.86 8.84 -0.51
N LYS A 130 -15.27 8.80 -1.78
CA LYS A 130 -14.82 7.79 -2.73
C LYS A 130 -13.44 8.20 -3.23
N ILE A 131 -12.43 7.40 -2.90
CA ILE A 131 -11.06 7.65 -3.36
C ILE A 131 -10.85 6.83 -4.63
N PRO A 132 -10.54 7.47 -5.77
CA PRO A 132 -10.24 6.75 -7.01
C PRO A 132 -8.93 5.96 -6.86
N PHE A 133 -8.90 4.71 -7.34
CA PHE A 133 -7.72 3.84 -7.27
C PHE A 133 -6.47 4.46 -7.92
N ALA A 134 -6.64 5.33 -8.91
CA ALA A 134 -5.52 6.03 -9.55
C ALA A 134 -4.69 6.86 -8.55
N HIS A 135 -5.36 7.53 -7.60
CA HIS A 135 -4.67 8.34 -6.58
C HIS A 135 -3.93 7.42 -5.60
N LEU A 136 -4.57 6.32 -5.21
CA LEU A 136 -3.97 5.31 -4.34
C LEU A 136 -2.72 4.69 -4.97
N ALA A 137 -2.80 4.32 -6.25
CA ALA A 137 -1.70 3.76 -7.01
C ALA A 137 -0.53 4.73 -7.15
N TRP A 138 -0.82 6.02 -7.37
CA TRP A 138 0.19 7.06 -7.39
C TRP A 138 0.87 7.23 -6.02
N THR A 139 0.09 7.28 -4.94
CA THR A 139 0.62 7.37 -3.56
C THR A 139 1.50 6.18 -3.21
N ILE A 140 1.09 4.94 -3.54
CA ILE A 140 1.91 3.74 -3.32
C ILE A 140 3.26 3.89 -4.03
N ARG A 141 3.26 4.27 -5.31
CA ARG A 141 4.51 4.44 -6.08
C ARG A 141 5.43 5.51 -5.48
N PHE A 142 4.86 6.64 -5.08
CA PHE A 142 5.58 7.72 -4.43
C PHE A 142 6.17 7.29 -3.09
N CYS A 143 5.37 6.67 -2.21
CA CYS A 143 5.82 6.14 -0.93
C CYS A 143 6.92 5.09 -1.12
N ASN A 144 6.79 4.17 -2.08
CA ASN A 144 7.81 3.15 -2.36
C ASN A 144 9.14 3.77 -2.78
N TYR A 145 9.11 4.77 -3.66
CA TYR A 145 10.31 5.48 -4.10
C TYR A 145 11.00 6.19 -2.93
N ILE A 146 10.24 6.98 -2.16
CA ILE A 146 10.77 7.70 -0.99
C ILE A 146 11.29 6.73 0.05
N LEU A 147 10.59 5.63 0.31
CA LEU A 147 10.98 4.61 1.28
C LEU A 147 12.33 3.98 0.90
N ALA A 148 12.48 3.59 -0.36
CA ALA A 148 13.73 3.03 -0.88
C ALA A 148 14.90 4.03 -0.75
N VAL A 149 14.75 5.25 -1.27
CA VAL A 149 15.81 6.28 -1.22
C VAL A 149 16.15 6.65 0.23
N SER A 150 15.14 6.88 1.07
CA SER A 150 15.35 7.28 2.46
C SER A 150 16.01 6.18 3.29
N SER A 151 15.69 4.90 3.04
CA SER A 151 16.33 3.77 3.72
C SER A 151 17.83 3.66 3.43
N VAL A 152 18.23 3.88 2.17
CA VAL A 152 19.65 3.90 1.77
C VAL A 152 20.37 5.06 2.45
N ILE A 153 19.81 6.27 2.38
CA ILE A 153 20.41 7.46 3.01
C ILE A 153 20.49 7.29 4.54
N TYR A 154 19.46 6.73 5.18
CA TYR A 154 19.46 6.41 6.60
C TYR A 154 20.61 5.46 6.96
N SER A 155 20.80 4.39 6.18
CA SER A 155 21.88 3.43 6.42
C SER A 155 23.27 4.05 6.21
N LEU A 156 23.44 4.89 5.18
CA LEU A 156 24.68 5.65 4.96
C LEU A 156 24.96 6.63 6.10
N THR A 157 23.93 7.29 6.62
CA THR A 157 24.06 8.21 7.77
C THR A 157 24.57 7.46 9.02
N LEU A 158 24.06 6.25 9.29
CA LEU A 158 24.55 5.42 10.38
C LEU A 158 25.99 4.92 10.14
N LEU A 159 26.33 4.57 8.89
CA LEU A 159 27.69 4.21 8.51
C LEU A 159 28.68 5.34 8.76
N PHE A 160 28.34 6.57 8.35
CA PHE A 160 29.17 7.75 8.62
C PHE A 160 29.26 8.02 10.12
N GLY A 161 28.16 7.90 10.86
CA GLY A 161 28.18 8.00 12.33
C GLY A 161 29.10 6.97 12.99
N MET A 162 29.13 5.74 12.48
CA MET A 162 30.08 4.72 12.92
C MET A 162 31.52 5.10 12.60
N LYS A 163 31.81 5.59 11.39
CA LYS A 163 33.15 6.01 10.97
C LYS A 163 33.67 7.18 11.82
N VAL A 164 32.87 8.22 12.00
CA VAL A 164 33.20 9.35 12.88
C VAL A 164 33.44 8.88 14.31
N SER A 165 32.64 7.93 14.81
CA SER A 165 32.84 7.35 16.16
C SER A 165 34.16 6.59 16.30
N LEU A 166 34.59 5.88 15.25
CA LEU A 166 35.85 5.15 15.25
C LEU A 166 37.04 6.10 15.22
N VAL A 167 36.98 7.15 14.40
CA VAL A 167 38.05 8.16 14.28
C VAL A 167 38.15 8.99 15.57
N GLY A 168 37.03 9.50 16.07
CA GLY A 168 36.99 10.28 17.32
C GLY A 168 37.14 9.44 18.60
N ARG A 169 37.36 8.12 18.49
CA ARG A 169 37.48 7.17 19.61
C ARG A 169 36.33 7.29 20.62
N LEU A 170 35.13 7.52 20.10
CA LEU A 170 33.96 7.82 20.89
C LEU A 170 33.35 6.53 21.47
N GLY A 171 32.72 6.64 22.64
CA GLY A 171 32.11 5.50 23.32
C GLY A 171 30.97 4.87 22.53
N GLY A 172 30.59 3.63 22.89
CA GLY A 172 29.37 3.01 22.35
C GLY A 172 29.50 2.40 20.96
N ILE A 173 30.73 2.16 20.47
CA ILE A 173 31.03 1.54 19.16
C ILE A 173 30.21 0.26 18.93
N SER A 174 30.11 -0.62 19.93
CA SER A 174 29.32 -1.87 19.82
C SER A 174 27.84 -1.62 19.47
N HIS A 175 27.24 -0.53 19.98
CA HIS A 175 25.84 -0.22 19.70
C HIS A 175 25.64 0.35 18.29
N ILE A 176 26.53 1.24 17.85
CA ILE A 176 26.43 1.81 16.50
C ILE A 176 26.73 0.76 15.43
N THR A 177 27.70 -0.13 15.64
CA THR A 177 27.97 -1.24 14.71
C THR A 177 26.75 -2.16 14.57
N LYS A 178 26.10 -2.54 15.69
CA LYS A 178 24.87 -3.33 15.65
C LYS A 178 23.73 -2.59 14.93
N ALA A 179 23.61 -1.28 15.11
CA ALA A 179 22.62 -0.46 14.41
C ALA A 179 22.88 -0.44 12.89
N VAL A 180 24.13 -0.27 12.46
CA VAL A 180 24.53 -0.30 11.04
C VAL A 180 24.20 -1.64 10.38
N PHE A 181 24.52 -2.77 11.04
CA PHE A 181 24.16 -4.07 10.48
C PHE A 181 22.66 -4.26 10.36
N MET A 182 21.89 -3.85 11.37
CA MET A 182 20.43 -3.92 11.33
C MET A 182 19.83 -2.98 10.27
N SER A 183 20.43 -1.80 10.02
CA SER A 183 19.98 -0.92 8.94
C SER A 183 20.22 -1.52 7.55
N PHE A 184 21.30 -2.27 7.34
CA PHE A 184 21.48 -3.01 6.09
C PHE A 184 20.46 -4.10 5.90
N VAL A 185 20.16 -4.88 6.94
CA VAL A 185 19.09 -5.89 6.89
C VAL A 185 17.75 -5.23 6.54
N MET A 186 17.47 -4.06 7.12
CA MET A 186 16.27 -3.29 6.79
C MET A 186 16.27 -2.84 5.32
N VAL A 187 17.38 -2.32 4.78
CA VAL A 187 17.47 -1.95 3.35
C VAL A 187 17.20 -3.17 2.46
N VAL A 188 17.84 -4.32 2.78
CA VAL A 188 17.61 -5.58 2.08
C VAL A 188 16.14 -5.99 2.12
N LEU A 189 15.44 -5.86 3.25
CA LEU A 189 14.02 -6.19 3.35
C LEU A 189 13.10 -5.20 2.59
N ILE A 190 13.49 -3.93 2.50
CA ILE A 190 12.71 -2.91 1.78
C ILE A 190 12.86 -3.05 0.27
N LEU A 191 14.01 -3.54 -0.23
CA LEU A 191 14.26 -3.66 -1.66
C LEU A 191 13.14 -4.46 -2.37
N PRO A 192 12.69 -4.00 -3.55
CA PRO A 192 11.63 -4.66 -4.31
C PRO A 192 12.19 -5.89 -5.05
N TRP A 193 12.43 -6.99 -4.33
CA TRP A 193 12.98 -8.21 -4.93
C TRP A 193 12.15 -8.77 -6.08
N GLN A 194 10.84 -8.50 -6.08
CA GLN A 194 9.91 -8.85 -7.16
C GLN A 194 10.36 -8.30 -8.53
N LEU A 195 10.95 -7.10 -8.55
CA LEU A 195 11.41 -6.45 -9.78
C LEU A 195 12.75 -7.01 -10.25
N LEU A 196 13.57 -7.50 -9.32
CA LEU A 196 14.91 -8.00 -9.60
C LEU A 196 14.92 -9.50 -9.94
N PHE A 197 14.06 -10.28 -9.29
CA PHE A 197 13.99 -11.73 -9.43
C PHE A 197 12.55 -12.17 -9.68
N LYS A 198 12.30 -12.71 -10.88
CA LYS A 198 11.00 -13.29 -11.23
C LYS A 198 10.70 -14.47 -10.30
N GLY A 199 9.59 -14.41 -9.57
CA GLY A 199 9.13 -15.47 -8.66
C GLY A 199 9.52 -15.30 -7.18
N VAL A 200 10.31 -14.29 -6.83
CA VAL A 200 10.64 -14.01 -5.41
C VAL A 200 9.60 -13.07 -4.81
N ILE A 201 8.80 -13.60 -3.87
CA ILE A 201 7.74 -12.87 -3.19
C ILE A 201 8.28 -12.05 -1.98
N ALA A 202 9.59 -11.98 -1.78
CA ALA A 202 10.20 -11.21 -0.71
C ALA A 202 10.16 -9.69 -0.97
N GLY A 203 10.06 -8.91 0.10
CA GLY A 203 10.13 -7.45 0.06
C GLY A 203 8.91 -6.77 0.68
N VAL A 204 9.15 -5.67 1.40
CA VAL A 204 8.09 -4.85 2.01
C VAL A 204 7.40 -3.98 0.95
N ILE A 205 8.14 -3.53 -0.06
CA ILE A 205 7.59 -2.76 -1.17
C ILE A 205 6.73 -3.67 -2.05
N TYR A 206 5.51 -3.20 -2.35
CA TYR A 206 4.60 -3.86 -3.28
C TYR A 206 4.08 -2.87 -4.33
N THR A 207 3.74 -3.40 -5.50
CA THR A 207 3.16 -2.61 -6.59
C THR A 207 1.64 -2.49 -6.42
N PRO A 208 1.01 -1.42 -6.93
CA PRO A 208 -0.45 -1.28 -6.86
C PRO A 208 -1.19 -2.41 -7.61
N ALA A 209 -0.61 -2.94 -8.68
CA ALA A 209 -1.19 -4.05 -9.44
C ALA A 209 -1.19 -5.35 -8.62
N GLU A 210 -0.10 -5.65 -7.91
CA GLU A 210 -0.04 -6.81 -7.00
C GLU A 210 -1.06 -6.71 -5.86
N LEU A 211 -1.24 -5.52 -5.29
CA LEU A 211 -2.21 -5.29 -4.24
C LEU A 211 -3.63 -5.57 -4.74
N LEU A 212 -3.97 -5.05 -5.92
CA LEU A 212 -5.30 -5.24 -6.52
C LEU A 212 -5.54 -6.71 -6.87
N ALA A 213 -4.59 -7.38 -7.51
CA ALA A 213 -4.71 -8.80 -7.84
C ALA A 213 -4.83 -9.70 -6.59
N ALA A 214 -4.15 -9.36 -5.51
CA ALA A 214 -4.26 -10.07 -4.24
C ALA A 214 -5.67 -9.95 -3.62
N TRP A 215 -6.27 -8.76 -3.69
CA TRP A 215 -7.63 -8.54 -3.16
C TRP A 215 -8.74 -9.05 -4.08
N GLU A 216 -8.53 -9.12 -5.39
CA GLU A 216 -9.48 -9.74 -6.33
C GLU A 216 -9.54 -11.26 -6.21
N SER A 217 -8.38 -11.89 -5.98
CA SER A 217 -8.31 -13.34 -5.78
C SER A 217 -8.77 -13.78 -4.38
N PHE A 218 -8.90 -12.86 -3.42
CA PHE A 218 -9.17 -13.17 -2.01
C PHE A 218 -10.40 -14.05 -1.79
N ASP A 219 -11.51 -13.75 -2.46
CA ASP A 219 -12.79 -14.45 -2.27
C ASP A 219 -12.78 -15.88 -2.81
N ASN A 220 -11.94 -16.16 -3.82
CA ASN A 220 -11.85 -17.47 -4.49
C ASN A 220 -10.54 -18.22 -4.16
N ALA A 221 -9.68 -17.65 -3.32
CA ALA A 221 -8.35 -18.17 -3.04
C ALA A 221 -8.37 -19.28 -1.98
N SER A 222 -7.42 -20.20 -2.09
CA SER A 222 -7.15 -21.20 -1.05
C SER A 222 -6.64 -20.54 0.24
N VAL A 223 -6.87 -21.18 1.38
CA VAL A 223 -6.38 -20.73 2.70
C VAL A 223 -4.87 -20.46 2.68
N VAL A 224 -4.10 -21.29 1.97
CA VAL A 224 -2.65 -21.12 1.82
C VAL A 224 -2.29 -19.83 1.09
N SER A 225 -3.01 -19.48 0.01
CA SER A 225 -2.77 -18.23 -0.73
C SER A 225 -3.14 -17.01 0.11
N ASN A 226 -4.26 -17.07 0.84
CA ASN A 226 -4.65 -16.00 1.75
C ASN A 226 -3.64 -15.82 2.89
N ALA A 227 -3.12 -16.92 3.45
CA ALA A 227 -2.05 -16.88 4.44
C ALA A 227 -0.77 -16.25 3.87
N MET A 228 -0.35 -16.62 2.64
CA MET A 228 0.81 -16.01 1.98
C MET A 228 0.61 -14.52 1.70
N MET A 229 -0.60 -14.09 1.35
CA MET A 229 -0.94 -12.67 1.21
C MET A 229 -0.68 -11.92 2.53
N PHE A 230 -1.28 -12.34 3.64
CA PHE A 230 -1.08 -11.66 4.93
C PHE A 230 0.38 -11.74 5.41
N LEU A 231 1.07 -12.86 5.19
CA LEU A 231 2.49 -13.00 5.49
C LEU A 231 3.31 -11.94 4.75
N ARG A 232 3.04 -11.75 3.45
CA ARG A 232 3.76 -10.77 2.63
C ARG A 232 3.42 -9.34 3.04
N PHE A 233 2.14 -8.97 3.05
CA PHE A 233 1.73 -7.57 3.18
C PHE A 233 1.74 -7.07 4.62
N SER A 234 1.52 -7.95 5.61
CA SER A 234 1.43 -7.54 7.02
C SER A 234 2.64 -8.02 7.85
N VAL A 235 3.06 -9.28 7.70
CA VAL A 235 4.15 -9.82 8.54
C VAL A 235 5.51 -9.24 8.13
N LEU A 236 5.84 -9.17 6.84
CA LEU A 236 7.10 -8.55 6.41
C LEU A 236 7.16 -7.07 6.77
N TRP A 237 6.03 -6.36 6.64
CA TRP A 237 5.91 -4.98 7.09
C TRP A 237 6.21 -4.84 8.59
N LEU A 238 5.61 -5.71 9.41
CA LEU A 238 5.79 -5.70 10.86
C LEU A 238 7.25 -6.01 11.23
N VAL A 239 7.87 -6.98 10.55
CA VAL A 239 9.30 -7.30 10.73
C VAL A 239 10.18 -6.09 10.40
N ALA A 240 9.92 -5.40 9.28
CA ALA A 240 10.67 -4.21 8.90
C ALA A 240 10.50 -3.07 9.91
N MET A 241 9.27 -2.86 10.43
CA MET A 241 8.99 -1.89 11.48
C MET A 241 9.75 -2.21 12.78
N LEU A 242 9.76 -3.48 13.20
CA LEU A 242 10.50 -3.92 14.38
C LEU A 242 12.01 -3.70 14.22
N ILE A 243 12.58 -4.04 13.06
CA ILE A 243 14.00 -3.83 12.78
C ILE A 243 14.32 -2.33 12.74
N LEU A 244 13.47 -1.49 12.16
CA LEU A 244 13.64 -0.04 12.14
C LEU A 244 13.66 0.53 13.57
N LEU A 245 12.72 0.11 14.41
CA LEU A 245 12.65 0.52 15.83
C LEU A 245 13.87 0.04 16.62
N TRP A 246 14.27 -1.22 16.46
CA TRP A 246 15.46 -1.76 17.10
C TRP A 246 16.74 -1.02 16.66
N THR A 247 16.87 -0.74 15.37
CA THR A 247 17.98 0.05 14.83
C THR A 247 18.02 1.42 15.48
N GLN A 248 16.87 2.09 15.57
CA GLN A 248 16.78 3.42 16.18
C GLN A 248 17.06 3.40 17.69
N ILE A 249 16.57 2.41 18.44
CA ILE A 249 16.88 2.25 19.87
C ILE A 249 18.38 2.05 20.08
N LYS A 250 19.04 1.22 19.27
CA LYS A 250 20.50 1.01 19.36
C LYS A 250 21.28 2.28 19.00
N SER A 251 20.84 3.00 17.97
CA SER A 251 21.42 4.30 17.60
C SER A 251 21.25 5.35 18.72
N MET A 252 20.09 5.39 19.39
CA MET A 252 19.88 6.26 20.55
C MET A 252 20.79 5.90 21.73
N ARG A 253 20.98 4.60 22.02
CA ARG A 253 21.91 4.14 23.05
C ARG A 253 23.35 4.51 22.74
N TRP A 254 23.76 4.43 21.48
CA TRP A 254 25.06 4.94 21.06
C TRP A 254 25.21 6.43 21.38
N SER A 255 24.26 7.28 20.93
CA SER A 255 24.32 8.72 21.19
C SER A 255 24.37 9.05 22.70
N LYS A 256 23.59 8.34 23.52
CA LYS A 256 23.63 8.50 24.99
C LYS A 256 24.99 8.12 25.57
N ASN A 257 25.58 7.01 25.13
CA ASN A 257 26.88 6.56 25.62
C ASN A 257 28.03 7.48 25.17
N THR A 258 27.95 8.03 23.96
CA THR A 258 28.88 9.07 23.50
C THR A 258 28.81 10.30 24.39
N LEU A 259 27.60 10.79 24.67
CA LEU A 259 27.39 12.00 25.48
C LEU A 259 27.82 11.81 26.94
N LYS A 260 27.57 10.62 27.52
CA LYS A 260 28.04 10.24 28.86
C LYS A 260 29.56 10.26 28.98
N ARG A 261 30.27 9.74 27.97
CA ARG A 261 31.75 9.75 27.98
C ARG A 261 32.34 11.16 27.89
N LEU A 262 31.59 12.12 27.39
CA LEU A 262 32.03 13.50 27.23
C LEU A 262 31.67 14.37 28.44
N GLY A 263 30.99 13.81 29.46
CA GLY A 263 30.55 14.56 30.64
C GLY A 263 29.41 15.56 30.38
N ILE A 264 28.86 15.60 29.15
CA ILE A 264 27.82 16.56 28.74
C ILE A 264 26.42 16.12 29.21
N ALA A 265 26.20 14.82 29.46
CA ALA A 265 24.95 14.33 30.01
C ALA A 265 25.20 13.24 31.07
N GLY A 266 24.82 13.55 32.31
CA GLY A 266 24.58 12.55 33.37
C GLY A 266 23.26 11.84 33.15
#